data_AF-A0A1V4V113-F1
#
_entry.id   AF-A0A1V4V113-F1
#
_cell.length_a   1.000
_cell.length_b   1.000
_cell.length_c   1.000
_cell.angle_alpha   90.00
_cell.angle_beta   90.00
_cell.angle_gamma   90.00
#
_symmetry.space_group_name_H-M   'P 1'
#
loop_
_entity.id
_entity.type
_entity.pdbx_description
1 polymer ?
#
loop_
_entity_poly.entity_id
_entity_poly.type
_entity_poly.pdbx_seq_one_letter_code
_entity_poly.pdbx_strand_id
1 'polypeptide(L)'
;MKPVNRIVVTMTAIMLSIAVLPAPCVASVVINEVELNPPQTPGSTEWVELYNRGPQDVDLSGWKVVIVSTVPGESGGAFSWQGQIPIPSGTVLQADGYLVLVGQSSWQHGINATAILYDASSQEVDNSLLLVDSKNDGFTWSRFPNGKDEDRSADWAYVPSTRGRENTLPIGTVPR
;
A
#
# COMPACT_ATOMS: atom_id res chain seq x y z
N MET A 1 19.41 -80.78 -5.39
CA MET A 1 18.61 -79.55 -5.15
C MET A 1 19.60 -78.39 -5.05
N LYS A 2 19.47 -77.33 -5.86
CA LYS A 2 20.39 -76.18 -5.85
C LYS A 2 19.88 -75.10 -4.87
N PRO A 3 20.73 -74.45 -4.07
CA PRO A 3 20.30 -73.40 -3.14
C PRO A 3 20.00 -72.09 -3.89
N VAL A 4 18.94 -71.41 -3.47
CA VAL A 4 18.54 -70.09 -4.00
C VAL A 4 19.04 -69.02 -3.03
N ASN A 5 19.92 -68.14 -3.51
CA ASN A 5 20.37 -66.97 -2.75
C ASN A 5 19.23 -65.95 -2.61
N ARG A 6 18.87 -65.61 -1.37
CA ARG A 6 17.95 -64.50 -1.07
C ARG A 6 18.77 -63.25 -0.75
N ILE A 7 18.75 -62.28 -1.67
CA ILE A 7 19.31 -60.95 -1.46
C ILE A 7 18.29 -60.17 -0.60
N VAL A 8 18.68 -59.80 0.61
CA VAL A 8 17.91 -58.89 1.47
C VAL A 8 18.45 -57.49 1.22
N VAL A 9 17.67 -56.65 0.53
CA VAL A 9 17.98 -55.22 0.35
C VAL A 9 17.28 -54.45 1.46
N THR A 10 18.04 -53.94 2.43
CA THR A 10 17.54 -52.99 3.42
C THR A 10 17.59 -51.59 2.83
N MET A 11 16.42 -50.98 2.60
CA MET A 11 16.31 -49.57 2.21
C MET A 11 16.49 -48.67 3.44
N THR A 12 17.58 -47.93 3.51
CA THR A 12 17.71 -46.76 4.38
C THR A 12 16.99 -45.58 3.74
N ALA A 13 15.93 -45.09 4.37
CA ALA A 13 15.25 -43.87 3.94
C ALA A 13 16.09 -42.65 4.32
N ILE A 14 16.55 -41.89 3.32
CA ILE A 14 17.15 -40.57 3.53
C ILE A 14 15.99 -39.56 3.60
N MET A 15 15.70 -39.06 4.81
CA MET A 15 14.79 -37.94 5.00
C MET A 15 15.48 -36.66 4.53
N LEU A 16 15.16 -36.23 3.32
CA LEU A 16 15.54 -34.91 2.81
C LEU A 16 14.58 -33.89 3.44
N SER A 17 15.01 -33.26 4.54
CA SER A 17 14.29 -32.11 5.11
C SER A 17 14.40 -30.92 4.17
N ILE A 18 13.34 -30.70 3.38
CA ILE A 18 13.18 -29.50 2.57
C ILE A 18 12.97 -28.34 3.55
N ALA A 19 13.99 -27.50 3.72
CA ALA A 19 13.81 -26.23 4.39
C ALA A 19 12.92 -25.36 3.51
N VAL A 20 11.66 -25.20 3.91
CA VAL A 20 10.78 -24.18 3.33
C VAL A 20 11.31 -22.85 3.87
N LEU A 21 12.13 -22.17 3.09
CA LEU A 21 12.45 -20.77 3.35
C LEU A 21 11.14 -20.00 3.17
N PRO A 22 10.71 -19.16 4.12
CA PRO A 22 9.61 -18.24 3.87
C PRO A 22 10.03 -17.40 2.66
N ALA A 23 9.28 -17.52 1.56
CA ALA A 23 9.43 -16.60 0.44
C ALA A 23 9.29 -15.18 1.02
N PRO A 24 10.08 -14.18 0.57
CA PRO A 24 9.83 -12.81 0.95
C PRO A 24 8.37 -12.52 0.59
N CYS A 25 7.55 -12.35 1.61
CA CYS A 25 6.15 -12.02 1.48
C CYS A 25 6.11 -10.77 0.60
N VAL A 26 5.37 -10.81 -0.50
CA VAL A 26 4.89 -9.60 -1.19
C VAL A 26 4.45 -8.64 -0.08
N ALA A 27 5.03 -7.44 -0.03
CA ALA A 27 5.01 -6.63 1.18
C ALA A 27 3.59 -6.54 1.75
N SER A 28 3.46 -6.88 3.02
CA SER A 28 2.16 -6.87 3.70
C SER A 28 1.61 -5.46 3.90
N VAL A 29 2.39 -4.43 3.63
CA VAL A 29 2.00 -3.03 3.79
C VAL A 29 1.68 -2.45 2.43
N VAL A 30 0.49 -1.90 2.30
CA VAL A 30 -0.02 -1.27 1.08
C VAL A 30 -0.60 0.10 1.40
N ILE A 31 -0.68 0.96 0.39
CA ILE A 31 -1.40 2.23 0.44
C ILE A 31 -2.89 1.91 0.53
N ASN A 32 -3.59 2.40 1.55
CA ASN A 32 -4.97 2.04 1.84
C ASN A 32 -5.98 3.15 1.55
N GLU A 33 -5.61 4.40 1.82
CA GLU A 33 -6.47 5.56 1.63
C GLU A 33 -5.62 6.79 1.28
N VAL A 34 -6.11 7.63 0.36
CA VAL A 34 -5.38 8.81 -0.14
C VAL A 34 -6.32 10.02 -0.18
N GLU A 35 -5.92 11.07 0.54
CA GLU A 35 -6.50 12.41 0.47
C GLU A 35 -5.60 13.29 -0.41
N LEU A 36 -6.13 13.74 -1.55
CA LEU A 36 -5.40 14.54 -2.53
C LEU A 36 -5.90 15.98 -2.62
N ASN A 37 -7.07 16.29 -2.07
CA ASN A 37 -7.64 17.62 -2.18
C ASN A 37 -8.53 17.93 -0.98
N PRO A 38 -7.93 18.11 0.21
CA PRO A 38 -8.69 18.19 1.46
C PRO A 38 -9.54 19.46 1.52
N PRO A 39 -10.49 19.55 2.48
CA PRO A 39 -11.29 20.76 2.67
C PRO A 39 -10.40 21.98 2.92
N GLN A 40 -10.72 23.15 2.35
CA GLN A 40 -9.96 24.39 2.57
C GLN A 40 -10.24 25.02 3.95
N THR A 41 -10.07 24.24 5.01
CA THR A 41 -10.20 24.66 6.41
C THR A 41 -8.83 24.65 7.09
N PRO A 42 -8.60 25.51 8.11
CA PRO A 42 -7.32 25.51 8.82
C PRO A 42 -6.95 24.12 9.37
N GLY A 43 -5.74 23.66 9.05
CA GLY A 43 -5.21 22.35 9.50
C GLY A 43 -5.50 21.18 8.55
N SER A 44 -6.23 21.40 7.45
CA SER A 44 -6.38 20.41 6.38
C SER A 44 -5.11 20.30 5.55
N THR A 45 -4.66 19.07 5.31
CA THR A 45 -3.49 18.74 4.50
C THR A 45 -3.73 17.43 3.78
N GLU A 46 -3.09 17.24 2.63
CA GLU A 46 -3.03 15.92 1.97
C GLU A 46 -2.40 14.89 2.90
N TRP A 47 -2.82 13.63 2.78
CA TRP A 47 -2.29 12.53 3.58
C TRP A 47 -2.49 11.21 2.87
N VAL A 48 -1.67 10.23 3.26
CA VAL A 48 -1.73 8.86 2.77
C VAL A 48 -1.80 7.92 3.96
N GLU A 49 -2.72 6.98 3.94
CA GLU A 49 -2.79 5.91 4.92
C GLU A 49 -2.16 4.63 4.36
N LEU A 50 -1.39 3.96 5.21
CA LEU A 50 -0.90 2.61 4.96
C LEU A 50 -1.70 1.62 5.81
N TYR A 51 -1.95 0.44 5.25
CA TYR A 51 -2.53 -0.69 5.98
C TYR A 51 -1.61 -1.89 5.89
N ASN A 52 -1.41 -2.56 7.03
CA ASN A 52 -0.69 -3.83 7.09
C ASN A 52 -1.70 -4.99 7.04
N ARG A 53 -1.86 -5.61 5.87
CA ARG A 53 -2.71 -6.80 5.66
C ARG A 53 -2.08 -8.11 6.12
N GLY A 54 -0.90 -8.04 6.75
CA GLY A 54 -0.13 -9.20 7.20
C GLY A 54 -0.37 -9.52 8.67
N PRO A 55 -0.07 -10.76 9.09
CA PRO A 55 -0.28 -11.22 10.46
C PRO A 55 0.84 -10.80 11.43
N GLN A 56 1.80 -9.98 10.99
CA GLN A 56 2.97 -9.59 11.76
C GLN A 56 3.21 -8.09 11.67
N ASP A 57 3.76 -7.53 12.74
CA ASP A 57 4.21 -6.14 12.77
C ASP A 57 5.35 -5.90 11.76
N VAL A 58 5.35 -4.72 11.15
CA VAL A 58 6.36 -4.32 10.15
C VAL A 58 7.07 -3.06 10.63
N ASP A 59 8.41 -3.11 10.67
CA ASP A 59 9.24 -1.93 10.88
C ASP A 59 9.34 -1.12 9.58
N LEU A 60 8.81 0.10 9.60
CA LEU A 60 8.76 1.04 8.48
C LEU A 60 9.87 2.10 8.58
N SER A 61 10.88 1.90 9.42
CA SER A 61 11.99 2.83 9.58
C SER A 61 12.66 3.14 8.23
N GLY A 62 12.66 4.42 7.85
CA GLY A 62 13.31 4.88 6.62
C GLY A 62 12.50 4.68 5.34
N TRP A 63 11.31 4.10 5.43
CA TRP A 63 10.35 4.06 4.32
C TRP A 63 9.82 5.47 4.02
N LYS A 64 9.18 5.64 2.88
CA LYS A 64 8.57 6.91 2.47
C LYS A 64 7.42 6.70 1.52
N VAL A 65 6.48 7.64 1.53
CA VAL A 65 5.50 7.81 0.45
C VAL A 65 5.96 8.95 -0.45
N VAL A 66 5.84 8.77 -1.76
CA VAL A 66 6.05 9.80 -2.78
C VAL A 66 4.73 10.02 -3.50
N ILE A 67 4.28 11.26 -3.56
CA ILE A 67 3.13 11.68 -4.36
C ILE A 67 3.69 12.31 -5.65
N VAL A 68 3.26 11.80 -6.80
CA VAL A 68 3.64 12.31 -8.12
C VAL A 68 2.38 12.82 -8.81
N SER A 69 2.33 14.11 -9.09
CA SER A 69 1.24 14.72 -9.86
C SER A 69 1.75 15.05 -11.27
N THR A 70 1.11 14.48 -12.29
CA THR A 70 1.29 14.91 -13.67
C THR A 70 0.23 15.96 -13.95
N VAL A 71 0.56 17.21 -13.70
CA VAL A 71 -0.32 18.34 -13.98
C VAL A 71 -0.58 18.38 -15.49
N PRO A 72 -1.83 18.52 -15.95
CA PRO A 72 -2.12 19.60 -16.86
C PRO A 72 -2.93 20.61 -16.05
N GLY A 73 -2.34 21.77 -15.79
CA GLY A 73 -3.02 22.81 -15.04
C GLY A 73 -4.20 23.30 -15.86
N GLU A 74 -5.02 24.16 -15.28
CA GLU A 74 -6.00 24.97 -16.02
C GLU A 74 -5.35 25.73 -17.21
N SER A 75 -4.02 25.89 -17.17
CA SER A 75 -3.16 26.50 -18.21
C SER A 75 -2.63 25.53 -19.28
N GLY A 76 -2.95 24.22 -19.24
CA GLY A 76 -2.57 23.25 -20.27
C GLY A 76 -1.09 22.82 -20.32
N GLY A 77 -0.28 23.18 -19.31
CA GLY A 77 1.13 22.79 -19.22
C GLY A 77 1.34 21.48 -18.46
N ALA A 78 2.05 20.53 -19.08
CA ALA A 78 2.46 19.27 -18.47
C ALA A 78 3.65 19.48 -17.52
N PHE A 79 3.41 19.69 -16.23
CA PHE A 79 4.47 19.77 -15.22
C PHE A 79 4.35 18.61 -14.24
N SER A 80 5.42 17.82 -14.11
CA SER A 80 5.50 16.80 -13.07
C SER A 80 5.88 17.47 -11.76
N TRP A 81 5.00 17.41 -10.77
CA TRP A 81 5.29 17.77 -9.38
C TRP A 81 5.51 16.50 -8.56
N GLN A 82 6.37 16.57 -7.55
CA GLN A 82 6.55 15.48 -6.59
C GLN A 82 6.67 16.01 -5.15
N GLY A 83 6.01 15.33 -4.21
CA GLY A 83 6.11 15.53 -2.77
C GLY A 83 6.47 14.23 -2.07
N GLN A 84 7.15 14.30 -0.93
CA GLN A 84 7.54 13.10 -0.16
C GLN A 84 7.09 13.21 1.29
N ILE A 85 6.55 12.12 1.83
CA ILE A 85 6.24 11.95 3.24
C ILE A 85 7.21 10.89 3.82
N PRO A 86 8.28 11.30 4.51
CA PRO A 86 9.20 10.34 5.13
C PRO A 86 8.55 9.68 6.34
N ILE A 87 8.77 8.37 6.51
CA ILE A 87 8.36 7.64 7.71
C ILE A 87 9.51 7.68 8.73
N PRO A 88 9.29 8.22 9.94
CA PRO A 88 10.33 8.32 10.96
C PRO A 88 10.93 6.96 11.34
N SER A 89 12.22 6.95 11.68
CA SER A 89 12.88 5.76 12.26
C SER A 89 12.21 5.36 13.58
N GLY A 90 12.10 4.05 13.82
CA GLY A 90 11.38 3.45 14.94
C GLY A 90 9.87 3.31 14.72
N THR A 91 9.34 3.65 13.55
CA THR A 91 7.91 3.47 13.24
C THR A 91 7.62 2.00 12.98
N VAL A 92 6.79 1.40 13.82
CA VAL A 92 6.31 0.01 13.65
C VAL A 92 4.82 0.04 13.34
N LEU A 93 4.44 -0.52 12.20
CA LEU A 93 3.04 -0.71 11.84
C LEU A 93 2.59 -2.11 12.28
N GLN A 94 1.65 -2.14 13.22
CA GLN A 94 1.11 -3.39 13.77
C GLN A 94 0.42 -4.24 12.70
N ALA A 95 0.34 -5.54 12.92
CA ALA A 95 -0.54 -6.42 12.16
C ALA A 95 -1.97 -5.88 12.15
N ASP A 96 -2.63 -5.87 10.98
CA ASP A 96 -3.97 -5.30 10.77
C ASP A 96 -4.09 -3.81 11.18
N GLY A 97 -2.95 -3.12 11.33
CA GLY A 97 -2.87 -1.74 11.75
C GLY A 97 -2.94 -0.75 10.57
N TYR A 98 -3.28 0.49 10.91
CA TYR A 98 -3.31 1.63 10.02
C TYR A 98 -2.26 2.66 10.43
N LEU A 99 -1.57 3.26 9.46
CA LEU A 99 -0.66 4.38 9.69
C LEU A 99 -0.99 5.53 8.76
N VAL A 100 -1.42 6.65 9.34
CA VAL A 100 -1.70 7.88 8.60
C VAL A 100 -0.45 8.74 8.52
N LEU A 101 0.01 9.00 7.30
CA LEU A 101 1.16 9.83 6.98
C LEU A 101 0.68 11.18 6.44
N VAL A 102 1.04 12.26 7.12
CA VAL A 102 0.56 13.61 6.80
C VAL A 102 1.56 14.34 5.93
N GLY A 103 1.08 14.89 4.81
CA GLY A 103 1.87 15.71 3.89
C GLY A 103 2.22 17.09 4.47
N GLN A 104 2.85 17.93 3.63
CA GLN A 104 3.19 19.28 4.05
C GLN A 104 2.06 20.25 3.70
N SER A 105 1.75 21.19 4.60
CA SER A 105 0.72 22.21 4.37
C SER A 105 1.05 23.19 3.24
N SER A 106 2.29 23.19 2.74
CA SER A 106 2.75 24.02 1.62
C SER A 106 2.61 23.33 0.26
N TRP A 107 2.17 22.07 0.21
CA TRP A 107 1.97 21.36 -1.05
C TRP A 107 0.89 22.04 -1.89
N GLN A 108 1.21 22.21 -3.17
CA GLN A 108 0.34 22.81 -4.17
C GLN A 108 0.57 22.02 -5.46
N HIS A 109 -0.28 21.03 -5.69
CA HIS A 109 -0.28 20.23 -6.92
C HIS A 109 -1.67 20.19 -7.56
N GLY A 110 -1.78 19.57 -8.73
CA GLY A 110 -3.05 19.50 -9.47
C GLY A 110 -4.05 18.53 -8.84
N ILE A 111 -5.22 18.38 -9.47
CA ILE A 111 -6.32 17.51 -9.02
C ILE A 111 -6.06 16.00 -9.20
N ASN A 112 -4.84 15.60 -9.55
CA ASN A 112 -4.51 14.20 -9.76
C ASN A 112 -3.13 13.88 -9.18
N ALA A 113 -2.97 12.64 -8.75
CA ALA A 113 -1.68 12.13 -8.34
C ALA A 113 -1.65 10.60 -8.32
N THR A 114 -0.43 10.07 -8.36
CA THR A 114 -0.11 8.70 -7.99
C THR A 114 0.66 8.73 -6.67
N ALA A 115 0.21 7.96 -5.69
CA ALA A 115 0.95 7.72 -4.45
C ALA A 115 1.81 6.45 -4.63
N ILE A 116 3.07 6.51 -4.19
CA ILE A 116 4.03 5.41 -4.33
C ILE A 116 4.69 5.18 -2.98
N LEU A 117 4.67 3.94 -2.49
CA LEU A 117 5.32 3.52 -1.26
C LEU A 117 6.69 2.94 -1.60
N TYR A 118 7.72 3.45 -0.94
CA TYR A 118 9.08 2.92 -1.04
C TYR A 118 9.56 2.41 0.32
N ASP A 119 10.29 1.31 0.29
CA ASP A 119 11.01 0.82 1.47
C ASP A 119 12.27 1.64 1.77
N ALA A 120 12.97 1.28 2.85
CA ALA A 120 14.22 1.91 3.26
C ALA A 120 15.36 1.79 2.21
N SER A 121 15.28 0.80 1.33
CA SER A 121 16.23 0.58 0.22
C SER A 121 15.82 1.34 -1.05
N SER A 122 14.77 2.16 -0.98
CA SER A 122 14.14 2.83 -2.14
C SER A 122 13.63 1.86 -3.21
N GLN A 123 13.29 0.63 -2.84
CA GLN A 123 12.53 -0.27 -3.69
C GLN A 123 11.05 0.07 -3.57
N GLU A 124 10.36 0.08 -4.71
CA GLU A 124 8.91 0.27 -4.72
C GLU A 124 8.23 -0.94 -4.07
N VAL A 125 7.31 -0.65 -3.16
CA VAL A 125 6.57 -1.62 -2.38
C VAL A 125 5.13 -1.74 -2.87
N ASP A 126 4.50 -0.60 -3.11
CA ASP A 126 3.13 -0.48 -3.60
C ASP A 126 2.97 0.87 -4.33
N ASN A 127 1.99 0.96 -5.22
CA ASN A 127 1.57 2.23 -5.80
C ASN A 127 0.05 2.29 -5.97
N SER A 128 -0.48 3.50 -6.06
CA SER A 128 -1.83 3.70 -6.54
C SER A 128 -1.83 3.79 -8.07
N LEU A 129 -3.00 3.61 -8.68
CA LEU A 129 -3.24 4.14 -10.02
C LEU A 129 -3.21 5.69 -10.01
N LEU A 130 -3.40 6.32 -11.17
CA LEU A 130 -3.63 7.76 -11.21
C LEU A 130 -5.00 8.07 -10.56
N LEU A 131 -4.97 8.64 -9.37
CA LEU A 131 -6.14 9.06 -8.62
C LEU A 131 -6.49 10.50 -9.00
N VAL A 132 -7.78 10.81 -9.07
CA VAL A 132 -8.27 12.14 -9.44
C VAL A 132 -9.24 12.63 -8.38
N ASP A 133 -8.93 13.78 -7.79
CA ASP A 133 -9.77 14.49 -6.85
C ASP A 133 -9.92 15.97 -7.24
N SER A 134 -11.09 16.33 -7.75
CA SER A 134 -11.41 17.69 -8.20
C SER A 134 -12.17 18.51 -7.17
N LYS A 135 -12.38 18.01 -5.95
CA LYS A 135 -13.22 18.66 -4.94
C LYS A 135 -12.43 18.88 -3.66
N ASN A 136 -12.54 20.08 -3.10
CA ASN A 136 -11.94 20.39 -1.81
C ASN A 136 -12.87 19.93 -0.68
N ASP A 137 -13.10 18.62 -0.58
CA ASP A 137 -14.03 18.03 0.39
C ASP A 137 -13.37 16.90 1.18
N GLY A 138 -14.13 16.19 2.02
CA GLY A 138 -13.61 15.13 2.88
C GLY A 138 -13.70 13.73 2.27
N PHE A 139 -13.81 13.63 0.95
CA PHE A 139 -13.79 12.36 0.25
C PHE A 139 -12.36 12.00 -0.13
N THR A 140 -12.07 10.71 -0.09
CA THR A 140 -10.74 10.16 -0.35
C THR A 140 -10.87 9.00 -1.32
N TRP A 141 -9.74 8.62 -1.90
CA TRP A 141 -9.63 7.36 -2.61
C TRP A 141 -9.24 6.27 -1.63
N SER A 142 -10.13 5.29 -1.44
CA SER A 142 -10.00 4.25 -0.43
C SER A 142 -9.98 2.87 -1.10
N ARG A 143 -9.03 2.01 -0.75
CA ARG A 143 -9.07 0.60 -1.15
C ARG A 143 -10.23 -0.10 -0.43
N PHE A 144 -11.07 -0.84 -1.15
CA PHE A 144 -12.18 -1.56 -0.56
C PHE A 144 -12.29 -3.02 -1.05
N PRO A 145 -12.25 -4.01 -0.13
CA PRO A 145 -11.91 -3.89 1.30
C PRO A 145 -10.49 -3.37 1.54
N ASN A 146 -10.14 -3.03 2.78
CA ASN A 146 -8.77 -2.58 3.12
C ASN A 146 -7.74 -3.58 2.61
N GLY A 147 -6.62 -3.05 2.13
CA GLY A 147 -5.51 -3.86 1.67
C GLY A 147 -5.75 -4.65 0.37
N LYS A 148 -6.92 -4.49 -0.27
CA LYS A 148 -7.19 -5.12 -1.57
C LYS A 148 -6.26 -4.52 -2.63
N ASP A 149 -5.43 -5.36 -3.22
CA ASP A 149 -4.41 -4.92 -4.16
C ASP A 149 -4.23 -5.95 -5.27
N GLU A 150 -4.98 -5.75 -6.34
CA GLU A 150 -4.93 -6.51 -7.60
C GLU A 150 -4.37 -5.65 -8.75
N ASP A 151 -3.75 -4.51 -8.42
CA ASP A 151 -3.28 -3.49 -9.36
C ASP A 151 -4.39 -2.98 -10.31
N ARG A 152 -5.61 -2.82 -9.79
CA ARG A 152 -6.80 -2.46 -10.60
C ARG A 152 -7.55 -1.27 -10.04
N SER A 153 -8.25 -0.55 -10.93
CA SER A 153 -9.13 0.54 -10.49
C SER A 153 -10.22 0.04 -9.54
N ALA A 154 -10.64 -1.22 -9.74
CA ALA A 154 -11.68 -1.89 -8.97
C ALA A 154 -11.27 -2.21 -7.53
N ASP A 155 -10.05 -1.87 -7.14
CA ASP A 155 -9.61 -1.88 -5.76
C ASP A 155 -10.07 -0.62 -5.03
N TRP A 156 -10.33 0.47 -5.75
CA TRP A 156 -10.51 1.82 -5.20
C TRP A 156 -11.95 2.33 -5.31
N ALA A 157 -12.41 3.01 -4.28
CA ALA A 157 -13.65 3.78 -4.28
C ALA A 157 -13.38 5.22 -3.83
N TYR A 158 -14.10 6.18 -4.39
CA TYR A 158 -14.05 7.58 -3.95
C TYR A 158 -15.20 7.83 -2.98
N VAL A 159 -14.92 7.88 -1.68
CA VAL A 159 -15.90 7.83 -0.59
C VAL A 159 -15.53 8.78 0.55
N PRO A 160 -16.45 9.12 1.47
CA PRO A 160 -16.09 9.88 2.65
C PRO A 160 -14.96 9.20 3.44
N SER A 161 -14.01 9.98 3.92
CA SER A 161 -12.83 9.44 4.57
C SER A 161 -13.13 8.54 5.77
N THR A 162 -12.33 7.49 5.88
CA THR A 162 -12.29 6.54 7.00
C THR A 162 -10.96 6.55 7.73
N ARG A 163 -10.23 7.67 7.62
CA ARG A 163 -8.91 7.91 8.20
C ARG A 163 -8.66 7.23 9.55
N GLY A 164 -7.64 6.38 9.57
CA GLY A 164 -7.14 5.61 10.71
C GLY A 164 -7.99 4.40 11.07
N ARG A 165 -8.90 3.95 10.20
CA ARG A 165 -9.90 2.90 10.47
C ARG A 165 -10.23 2.12 9.19
N GLU A 166 -11.06 1.10 9.37
CA GLU A 166 -11.55 0.30 8.26
C GLU A 166 -12.35 1.13 7.24
N ASN A 167 -11.96 1.01 5.95
CA ASN A 167 -12.68 1.61 4.84
C ASN A 167 -14.09 1.03 4.74
N THR A 168 -15.08 1.91 4.61
CA THR A 168 -16.49 1.53 4.47
C THR A 168 -17.09 2.18 3.24
N LEU A 169 -17.94 1.45 2.53
CA LEU A 169 -18.68 2.01 1.40
C LEU A 169 -20.05 2.52 1.89
N PRO A 170 -20.42 3.77 1.56
CA PRO A 170 -21.80 4.19 1.65
C PRO A 170 -22.72 3.26 0.85
N ILE A 171 -23.96 3.10 1.29
CA ILE A 171 -24.94 2.23 0.62
C ILE A 171 -25.07 2.63 -0.85
N GLY A 172 -24.88 1.66 -1.75
CA GLY A 172 -25.00 1.85 -3.19
C GLY A 172 -23.74 2.32 -3.91
N THR A 173 -22.65 2.57 -3.18
CA THR A 173 -21.33 2.83 -3.79
C THR A 173 -20.64 1.51 -4.16
N VAL A 174 -19.98 1.48 -5.31
CA VAL A 174 -19.12 0.36 -5.75
C VAL A 174 -17.72 0.90 -6.10
N PRO A 175 -16.65 0.13 -5.86
CA PRO A 175 -15.32 0.43 -6.39
C PRO A 175 -15.34 0.57 -7.91
N ARG A 176 -14.40 1.34 -8.48
CA ARG A 176 -14.44 1.77 -9.89
C ARG A 176 -13.89 0.80 -10.92
#